data_AF-A0A528ML81-F1
#
_entry.id   AF-A0A528ML81-F1
#
_cell.length_a   1.000
_cell.length_b   1.000
_cell.length_c   1.000
_cell.angle_alpha   90.00
_cell.angle_beta   90.00
_cell.angle_gamma   90.00
#
_symmetry.space_group_name_H-M   'P 1'
#
loop_
_entity.id
_entity.type
_entity.pdbx_description
1 polymer ?
#
loop_
_entity_poly.entity_id
_entity_poly.type
_entity_poly.pdbx_seq_one_letter_code
_entity_poly.pdbx_strand_id
1 'polypeptide(L)'
;MDIALPEDGGRGTRYRLVGQPAQPVIGARFSRIAYAAAHVVADPLEMTDPWSHPAVDWDRTMAFRHHLWRLGFRIAEAMDTAQRGMGFDWTNAMELIRRSTAEARTVDGADLASGAGTDHLAPGAARTLDDVIAAYQGQFGFIEGLGGKAIMMASRALAAVAKGPDDYISVYDRILSQASGKVILHWLGDMFDPALKGYWGSHDFDTALDTVVAIIERHAGKVEGIKISLLDAGKEVA
;
A
#
# COMPACT_ATOMS: atom_id res chain seq x y z
N MET A 1 -0.89 -32.53 -16.82
CA MET A 1 -2.25 -32.56 -16.25
C MET A 1 -3.18 -31.89 -17.24
N ASP A 2 -4.35 -32.47 -17.47
CA ASP A 2 -5.38 -31.87 -18.31
C ASP A 2 -6.51 -31.33 -17.43
N ILE A 3 -7.06 -30.17 -17.79
CA ILE A 3 -8.15 -29.51 -17.08
C ILE A 3 -9.18 -29.03 -18.09
N ALA A 4 -10.47 -29.17 -17.76
CA ALA A 4 -11.54 -28.57 -18.56
C ALA A 4 -11.73 -27.12 -18.11
N LEU A 5 -11.67 -26.17 -19.04
CA LEU A 5 -11.85 -24.74 -18.78
C LEU A 5 -12.98 -24.18 -19.63
N PRO A 6 -13.69 -23.15 -19.15
CA PRO A 6 -14.65 -22.43 -19.97
C PRO A 6 -13.94 -21.68 -21.10
N GLU A 7 -14.56 -21.65 -22.27
CA GLU A 7 -14.20 -20.85 -23.43
C GLU A 7 -15.38 -19.94 -23.81
N ASP A 8 -15.12 -18.98 -24.68
CA ASP A 8 -16.14 -18.09 -25.24
C ASP A 8 -17.38 -18.87 -25.73
N GLY A 9 -18.54 -18.32 -25.39
CA GLY A 9 -19.84 -18.95 -25.67
C GLY A 9 -20.24 -20.07 -24.70
N GLY A 10 -19.55 -20.21 -23.55
CA GLY A 10 -19.92 -21.14 -22.48
C GLY A 10 -19.59 -22.61 -22.78
N ARG A 11 -18.76 -22.86 -23.78
CA ARG A 11 -18.29 -24.22 -24.11
C ARG A 11 -17.13 -24.61 -23.20
N GLY A 12 -17.02 -25.89 -22.89
CA GLY A 12 -15.85 -26.44 -22.20
C GLY A 12 -14.78 -26.85 -23.19
N THR A 13 -13.56 -26.36 -23.01
CA THR A 13 -12.38 -26.80 -23.77
C THR A 13 -11.38 -27.51 -22.87
N ARG A 14 -10.70 -28.52 -23.38
CA ARG A 14 -9.67 -29.25 -22.63
C ARG A 14 -8.34 -28.53 -22.81
N TYR A 15 -7.79 -28.04 -21.71
CA TYR A 15 -6.47 -27.43 -21.67
C TYR A 15 -5.45 -28.38 -21.04
N ARG A 16 -4.34 -28.60 -21.73
CA ARG A 16 -3.19 -29.33 -21.19
C ARG A 16 -2.21 -28.34 -20.57
N LEU A 17 -1.87 -28.50 -19.30
CA LEU A 17 -0.81 -27.70 -18.68
C LEU A 17 0.53 -27.97 -19.39
N VAL A 18 1.17 -26.92 -19.90
CA VAL A 18 2.45 -26.99 -20.64
C VAL A 18 3.62 -26.26 -19.97
N GLY A 19 3.34 -25.44 -18.95
CA GLY A 19 4.37 -24.65 -18.27
C GLY A 19 5.31 -25.51 -17.41
N GLN A 20 6.57 -25.08 -17.30
CA GLN A 20 7.51 -25.58 -16.30
C GLN A 20 7.51 -24.61 -15.10
N PRO A 21 7.09 -25.03 -13.90
CA PRO A 21 7.07 -24.14 -12.74
C PRO A 21 8.47 -23.63 -12.36
N ALA A 22 8.59 -22.32 -12.17
CA ALA A 22 9.80 -21.72 -11.64
C ALA A 22 10.10 -22.26 -10.24
N GLN A 23 11.34 -22.68 -10.00
CA GLN A 23 11.77 -23.17 -8.70
C GLN A 23 12.21 -22.01 -7.80
N PRO A 24 11.74 -21.92 -6.55
CA PRO A 24 12.09 -20.82 -5.66
C PRO A 24 13.56 -20.90 -5.24
N VAL A 25 14.24 -19.76 -5.23
CA VAL A 25 15.58 -19.62 -4.63
C VAL A 25 15.40 -19.02 -3.23
N ILE A 26 15.60 -19.84 -2.20
CA ILE A 26 15.50 -19.40 -0.81
C ILE A 26 16.71 -18.56 -0.44
N GLY A 27 16.48 -17.43 0.24
CA GLY A 27 17.54 -16.49 0.64
C GLY A 27 18.16 -15.75 -0.55
N ALA A 28 17.39 -15.55 -1.63
CA ALA A 28 17.86 -14.82 -2.80
C ALA A 28 18.33 -13.40 -2.41
N ARG A 29 19.42 -12.95 -3.05
CA ARG A 29 19.93 -11.58 -2.92
C ARG A 29 19.73 -10.86 -4.23
N PHE A 30 19.20 -9.65 -4.17
CA PHE A 30 18.88 -8.85 -5.33
C PHE A 30 19.84 -7.68 -5.48
N SER A 31 20.11 -7.27 -6.72
CA SER A 31 20.75 -5.97 -7.04
C SER A 31 19.76 -4.80 -7.02
N ARG A 32 18.58 -5.03 -6.42
CA ARG A 32 17.44 -4.12 -6.31
C ARG A 32 16.81 -4.25 -4.94
N ILE A 33 16.11 -3.21 -4.50
CA ILE A 33 15.22 -3.30 -3.34
C ILE A 33 13.85 -3.70 -3.87
N ALA A 34 13.42 -4.93 -3.60
CA ALA A 34 12.14 -5.46 -4.08
C ALA A 34 11.18 -5.63 -2.91
N TYR A 35 10.11 -4.84 -2.91
CA TYR A 35 8.98 -5.03 -2.00
C TYR A 35 7.88 -5.82 -2.70
N ALA A 36 7.32 -6.81 -2.02
CA ALA A 36 6.06 -7.42 -2.39
C ALA A 36 4.93 -6.77 -1.58
N ALA A 37 3.94 -6.20 -2.25
CA ALA A 37 2.69 -5.82 -1.61
C ALA A 37 1.90 -7.10 -1.31
N ALA A 38 1.75 -7.45 -0.03
CA ALA A 38 1.18 -8.73 0.37
C ALA A 38 -0.35 -8.65 0.49
N HIS A 39 -1.04 -9.70 0.07
CA HIS A 39 -2.48 -9.87 0.28
C HIS A 39 -2.80 -10.31 1.72
N VAL A 40 -4.07 -10.32 2.10
CA VAL A 40 -4.55 -10.95 3.35
C VAL A 40 -5.35 -12.21 3.02
N VAL A 41 -5.35 -13.16 3.94
CA VAL A 41 -6.16 -14.39 3.80
C VAL A 41 -7.41 -14.22 4.64
N ALA A 42 -8.57 -14.26 3.99
CA ALA A 42 -9.87 -14.28 4.65
C ALA A 42 -10.03 -15.57 5.46
N ASP A 43 -10.60 -15.48 6.66
CA ASP A 43 -11.06 -16.66 7.41
C ASP A 43 -12.44 -17.09 6.87
N PRO A 44 -12.54 -18.22 6.15
CA PRO A 44 -13.80 -18.64 5.53
C PRO A 44 -14.83 -19.17 6.53
N LEU A 45 -14.44 -19.46 7.78
CA LEU A 45 -15.33 -19.96 8.81
C LEU A 45 -15.93 -18.82 9.64
N GLU A 46 -15.13 -17.78 9.90
CA GLU A 46 -15.54 -16.62 10.70
C GLU A 46 -16.14 -15.48 9.84
N MET A 47 -15.83 -15.41 8.54
CA MET A 47 -16.33 -14.36 7.64
C MET A 47 -17.80 -14.58 7.25
N THR A 48 -18.71 -14.30 8.18
CA THR A 48 -20.16 -14.45 7.96
C THR A 48 -20.78 -13.25 7.23
N ASP A 49 -20.14 -12.08 7.27
CA ASP A 49 -20.54 -10.87 6.53
C ASP A 49 -19.33 -10.32 5.73
N PRO A 50 -19.05 -10.90 4.55
CA PRO A 50 -17.85 -10.58 3.78
C PRO A 50 -17.80 -9.15 3.25
N TRP A 51 -18.92 -8.41 3.29
CA TRP A 51 -18.97 -7.03 2.80
C TRP A 51 -18.71 -5.97 3.86
N SER A 52 -19.05 -6.24 5.11
CA SER A 52 -18.97 -5.22 6.17
C SER A 52 -17.98 -5.58 7.28
N HIS A 53 -17.71 -6.86 7.49
CA HIS A 53 -16.92 -7.34 8.63
C HIS A 53 -15.83 -8.30 8.15
N PRO A 54 -14.63 -7.79 7.79
CA PRO A 54 -13.54 -8.66 7.41
C PRO A 54 -13.12 -9.55 8.59
N ALA A 55 -13.01 -10.85 8.35
CA ALA A 55 -12.38 -11.81 9.26
C ALA A 55 -11.10 -12.33 8.60
N VAL A 56 -9.99 -12.32 9.34
CA VAL A 56 -8.67 -12.65 8.80
C VAL A 56 -8.17 -13.95 9.41
N ASP A 57 -7.75 -14.88 8.56
CA ASP A 57 -6.94 -16.03 8.97
C ASP A 57 -5.51 -15.51 9.20
N TRP A 58 -5.20 -15.18 10.45
CA TRP A 58 -3.92 -14.59 10.82
C TRP A 58 -2.76 -15.55 10.59
N ASP A 59 -2.95 -16.84 10.84
CA ASP A 59 -1.89 -17.84 10.70
C ASP A 59 -1.49 -17.99 9.24
N ARG A 60 -2.47 -18.08 8.32
CA ARG A 60 -2.21 -18.13 6.87
C ARG A 60 -1.67 -16.81 6.34
N THR A 61 -2.20 -15.69 6.83
CA THR A 61 -1.72 -14.35 6.48
C THR A 61 -0.25 -14.19 6.85
N MET A 62 0.17 -14.57 8.07
CA MET A 62 1.57 -14.51 8.50
C MET A 62 2.45 -15.56 7.80
N ALA A 63 1.94 -16.77 7.56
CA ALA A 63 2.67 -17.78 6.80
C ALA A 63 3.07 -17.30 5.39
N PHE A 64 2.23 -16.47 4.75
CA PHE A 64 2.58 -15.85 3.48
C PHE A 64 3.68 -14.78 3.60
N ARG A 65 3.73 -14.00 4.70
CA ARG A 65 4.83 -13.05 4.95
C ARG A 65 6.15 -13.81 5.11
N HIS A 66 6.15 -14.88 5.91
CA HIS A 66 7.29 -15.77 6.07
C HIS A 66 7.74 -16.38 4.75
N HIS A 67 6.81 -16.75 3.86
CA HIS A 67 7.14 -17.21 2.52
C HIS A 67 7.87 -16.14 1.70
N LEU A 68 7.40 -14.89 1.71
CA LEU A 68 8.03 -13.77 0.99
C LEU A 68 9.43 -13.45 1.53
N TRP A 69 9.60 -13.39 2.86
CA TRP A 69 10.92 -13.19 3.47
C TRP A 69 11.89 -14.32 3.13
N ARG A 70 11.43 -15.58 3.12
CA ARG A 70 12.25 -16.72 2.68
C ARG A 70 12.71 -16.60 1.23
N LEU A 71 11.97 -15.90 0.38
CA LEU A 71 12.37 -15.61 -1.00
C LEU A 71 13.26 -14.36 -1.15
N GLY A 72 13.54 -13.66 -0.05
CA GLY A 72 14.39 -12.46 -0.03
C GLY A 72 13.65 -11.15 -0.33
N PHE A 73 12.32 -11.16 -0.43
CA PHE A 73 11.54 -9.94 -0.61
C PHE A 73 11.41 -9.16 0.70
N ARG A 74 11.37 -7.84 0.58
CA ARG A 74 10.80 -6.97 1.61
C ARG A 74 9.28 -6.95 1.46
N ILE A 75 8.57 -6.53 2.49
CA ILE A 75 7.09 -6.52 2.46
C ILE A 75 6.56 -5.08 2.53
N ALA A 76 5.68 -4.73 1.60
CA ALA A 76 4.86 -3.55 1.68
C ALA A 76 3.51 -3.94 2.31
N GLU A 77 3.37 -3.69 3.60
CA GLU A 77 2.31 -4.23 4.45
C GLU A 77 1.10 -3.30 4.53
N ALA A 78 -0.10 -3.88 4.63
CA ALA A 78 -1.37 -3.13 4.72
C ALA A 78 -1.58 -2.09 3.61
N MET A 79 -1.14 -2.43 2.38
CA MET A 79 -1.28 -1.65 1.15
C MET A 79 -2.56 -2.04 0.38
N ASP A 80 -2.76 -1.49 -0.82
CA ASP A 80 -3.96 -1.73 -1.66
C ASP A 80 -4.18 -3.21 -1.97
N THR A 81 -3.11 -4.00 -2.11
CA THR A 81 -3.17 -5.46 -2.32
C THR A 81 -3.76 -6.20 -1.11
N ALA A 82 -3.64 -5.64 0.09
CA ALA A 82 -4.33 -6.11 1.29
C ALA A 82 -5.78 -5.59 1.39
N GLN A 83 -6.32 -5.02 0.31
CA GLN A 83 -7.67 -4.45 0.20
C GLN A 83 -7.89 -3.22 1.10
N ARG A 84 -6.80 -2.52 1.46
CA ARG A 84 -6.84 -1.34 2.31
C ARG A 84 -7.73 -0.25 1.70
N GLY A 85 -8.70 0.25 2.47
CA GLY A 85 -9.67 1.25 1.98
C GLY A 85 -10.77 0.71 1.05
N MET A 86 -10.81 -0.59 0.78
CA MET A 86 -11.82 -1.28 -0.05
C MET A 86 -12.28 -2.59 0.60
N GLY A 87 -12.58 -2.56 1.91
CA GLY A 87 -13.06 -3.71 2.69
C GLY A 87 -12.13 -4.12 3.83
N PHE A 88 -10.87 -3.69 3.80
CA PHE A 88 -9.94 -3.85 4.91
C PHE A 88 -9.75 -2.53 5.65
N ASP A 89 -10.35 -2.44 6.85
CA ASP A 89 -10.39 -1.22 7.65
C ASP A 89 -9.09 -0.94 8.42
N TRP A 90 -9.01 0.26 9.00
CA TRP A 90 -7.83 0.66 9.77
C TRP A 90 -7.61 -0.21 11.02
N THR A 91 -8.66 -0.70 11.67
CA THR A 91 -8.54 -1.55 12.86
C THR A 91 -7.84 -2.87 12.53
N ASN A 92 -8.26 -3.53 11.45
CA ASN A 92 -7.61 -4.75 10.97
C ASN A 92 -6.20 -4.49 10.44
N ALA A 93 -5.99 -3.34 9.78
CA ALA A 93 -4.66 -2.95 9.35
C ALA A 93 -3.69 -2.69 10.52
N MET A 94 -4.13 -2.07 11.61
CA MET A 94 -3.33 -1.93 12.83
C MET A 94 -2.89 -3.29 13.36
N GLU A 95 -3.81 -4.26 13.41
CA GLU A 95 -3.49 -5.61 13.88
C GLU A 95 -2.52 -6.34 12.94
N LEU A 96 -2.72 -6.22 11.63
CA LEU A 96 -1.81 -6.76 10.62
C LEU A 96 -0.40 -6.17 10.75
N ILE A 97 -0.29 -4.85 10.87
CA ILE A 97 0.98 -4.14 11.05
C ILE A 97 1.66 -4.57 12.35
N ARG A 98 0.89 -4.67 13.45
CA ARG A 98 1.41 -5.11 14.75
C ARG A 98 1.99 -6.52 14.67
N ARG A 99 1.25 -7.46 14.08
CA ARG A 99 1.68 -8.86 13.94
C ARG A 99 2.89 -9.00 13.03
N SER A 100 2.82 -8.45 11.82
CA SER A 100 3.91 -8.52 10.84
C SER A 100 5.20 -7.86 11.35
N THR A 101 5.10 -6.72 12.04
CA THR A 101 6.27 -6.06 12.67
C THR A 101 6.87 -6.92 13.78
N ALA A 102 6.04 -7.59 14.59
CA ALA A 102 6.53 -8.49 15.62
C ALA A 102 7.21 -9.74 15.02
N GLU A 103 6.60 -10.36 14.01
CA GLU A 103 7.11 -11.54 13.29
C GLU A 103 8.42 -11.24 12.56
N ALA A 104 8.53 -10.10 11.88
CA ALA A 104 9.73 -9.70 11.15
C ALA A 104 10.97 -9.64 12.05
N ARG A 105 10.83 -9.24 13.32
CA ARG A 105 11.93 -9.21 14.29
C ARG A 105 12.48 -10.60 14.63
N THR A 106 11.72 -11.66 14.36
CA THR A 106 12.12 -13.05 14.60
C THR A 106 12.80 -13.70 13.41
N VAL A 107 12.78 -13.06 12.24
CA VAL A 107 13.29 -13.60 10.98
C VAL A 107 14.52 -12.80 10.54
N ASP A 108 15.66 -13.47 10.45
CA ASP A 108 16.90 -12.82 10.01
C ASP A 108 16.77 -12.24 8.59
N GLY A 109 17.16 -10.98 8.44
CA GLY A 109 17.05 -10.23 7.18
C GLY A 109 15.64 -9.83 6.73
N ALA A 110 14.59 -10.11 7.52
CA ALA A 110 13.25 -9.62 7.22
C ALA A 110 13.17 -8.09 7.33
N ASP A 111 12.50 -7.48 6.37
CA ASP A 111 12.27 -6.03 6.32
C ASP A 111 10.86 -5.77 5.79
N LEU A 112 10.23 -4.71 6.30
CA LEU A 112 8.90 -4.29 5.87
C LEU A 112 8.70 -2.79 6.05
N ALA A 113 7.77 -2.25 5.27
CA ALA A 113 7.23 -0.91 5.43
C ALA A 113 5.70 -0.98 5.36
N SER A 114 5.01 -0.22 6.20
CA SER A 114 3.57 -0.30 6.41
C SER A 114 2.84 0.91 5.86
N GLY A 115 1.70 0.68 5.21
CA GLY A 115 0.83 1.73 4.68
C GLY A 115 0.22 2.61 5.78
N ALA A 116 0.53 3.90 5.71
CA ALA A 116 0.00 4.97 6.54
C ALA A 116 -0.82 5.94 5.67
N GLY A 117 -2.13 6.01 5.93
CA GLY A 117 -3.05 6.86 5.17
C GLY A 117 -3.97 7.65 6.09
N THR A 118 -5.19 7.87 5.61
CA THR A 118 -6.26 8.57 6.36
C THR A 118 -7.59 7.82 6.24
N ASP A 119 -7.57 6.52 6.00
CA ASP A 119 -8.73 5.69 5.67
C ASP A 119 -9.72 5.50 6.84
N HIS A 120 -9.31 5.77 8.09
CA HIS A 120 -10.25 5.86 9.21
C HIS A 120 -11.02 7.18 9.25
N LEU A 121 -10.57 8.22 8.53
CA LEU A 121 -11.28 9.48 8.39
C LEU A 121 -12.19 9.38 7.16
N ALA A 122 -13.49 9.28 7.40
CA ALA A 122 -14.47 9.30 6.31
C ALA A 122 -14.31 10.59 5.48
N PRO A 123 -14.29 10.54 4.13
CA PRO A 123 -14.03 11.73 3.30
C PRO A 123 -14.95 12.92 3.60
N GLY A 124 -16.23 12.67 3.90
CA GLY A 124 -17.19 13.74 4.25
C GLY A 124 -17.02 14.33 5.66
N ALA A 125 -16.22 13.68 6.52
CA ALA A 125 -15.91 14.15 7.86
C ALA A 125 -14.69 15.09 7.89
N ALA A 126 -13.80 15.01 6.89
CA ALA A 126 -12.71 15.96 6.74
C ALA A 126 -13.25 17.34 6.33
N ARG A 127 -12.96 18.38 7.10
CA ARG A 127 -13.38 19.76 6.81
C ARG A 127 -12.20 20.68 6.56
N THR A 128 -11.03 20.31 7.06
CA THR A 128 -9.82 21.11 7.02
C THR A 128 -8.59 20.25 6.69
N LEU A 129 -7.50 20.89 6.30
CA LEU A 129 -6.21 20.19 6.16
C LEU A 129 -5.70 19.66 7.51
N ASP A 130 -6.04 20.32 8.62
CA ASP A 130 -5.66 19.87 9.95
C ASP A 130 -6.31 18.53 10.33
N ASP A 131 -7.55 18.28 9.90
CA ASP A 131 -8.20 16.96 10.07
C ASP A 131 -7.42 15.86 9.35
N VAL A 132 -6.94 16.15 8.14
CA VAL A 132 -6.15 15.21 7.31
C VAL A 132 -4.77 14.98 7.94
N ILE A 133 -4.12 16.05 8.41
CA ILE A 133 -2.83 15.98 9.11
C ILE A 133 -2.96 15.14 10.37
N ALA A 134 -3.99 15.37 11.19
CA ALA A 134 -4.24 14.60 12.41
C ALA A 134 -4.47 13.11 12.10
N ALA A 135 -5.20 12.80 11.04
CA ALA A 135 -5.41 11.42 10.60
C ALA A 135 -4.09 10.74 10.19
N TYR A 136 -3.25 11.41 9.40
CA TYR A 136 -1.92 10.89 9.08
C TYR A 136 -1.05 10.70 10.33
N GLN A 137 -1.00 11.69 11.22
CA GLN A 137 -0.24 11.61 12.47
C GLN A 137 -0.67 10.42 13.33
N GLY A 138 -1.96 10.09 13.38
CA GLY A 138 -2.46 8.92 14.08
C GLY A 138 -1.89 7.61 13.53
N GLN A 139 -1.90 7.43 12.20
CA GLN A 139 -1.37 6.20 11.60
C GLN A 139 0.16 6.12 11.63
N PHE A 140 0.84 7.23 11.34
CA PHE A 140 2.29 7.33 11.46
C PHE A 140 2.73 7.02 12.88
N GLY A 141 2.13 7.67 13.89
CA GLY A 141 2.47 7.46 15.29
C GLY A 141 2.26 6.01 15.73
N PHE A 142 1.23 5.32 15.24
CA PHE A 142 1.04 3.90 15.51
C PHE A 142 2.16 3.04 14.91
N ILE A 143 2.47 3.23 13.62
CA ILE A 143 3.50 2.45 12.90
C ILE A 143 4.88 2.70 13.52
N GLU A 144 5.23 3.96 13.76
CA GLU A 144 6.51 4.36 14.33
C GLU A 144 6.66 3.95 15.80
N GLY A 145 5.56 3.94 16.56
CA GLY A 145 5.53 3.41 17.94
C GLY A 145 5.86 1.91 18.00
N LEU A 146 5.63 1.17 16.91
CA LEU A 146 6.06 -0.21 16.74
C LEU A 146 7.49 -0.32 16.16
N GLY A 147 8.19 0.79 15.96
CA GLY A 147 9.49 0.84 15.29
C GLY A 147 9.44 0.49 13.80
N GLY A 148 8.26 0.60 13.18
CA GLY A 148 8.04 0.30 11.77
C GLY A 148 8.37 1.48 10.86
N LYS A 149 8.63 1.18 9.57
CA LYS A 149 8.77 2.18 8.51
C LYS A 149 7.43 2.47 7.85
N ALA A 150 7.15 3.73 7.52
CA ALA A 150 5.90 4.12 6.87
C ALA A 150 6.02 4.21 5.33
N ILE A 151 4.96 3.76 4.66
CA ILE A 151 4.63 4.09 3.27
C ILE A 151 3.49 5.10 3.34
N MET A 152 3.71 6.36 2.95
CA MET A 152 2.68 7.40 2.94
C MET A 152 1.72 7.16 1.78
N MET A 153 0.56 6.58 2.10
CA MET A 153 -0.50 6.30 1.15
C MET A 153 -1.23 7.59 0.76
N ALA A 154 -1.77 7.63 -0.46
CA ALA A 154 -2.68 8.68 -0.87
C ALA A 154 -3.94 8.74 0.03
N SER A 155 -4.49 9.94 0.21
CA SER A 155 -5.58 10.24 1.12
C SER A 155 -6.81 10.70 0.36
N ARG A 156 -7.89 9.92 0.43
CA ARG A 156 -9.21 10.33 -0.10
C ARG A 156 -9.72 11.61 0.56
N ALA A 157 -9.42 11.79 1.85
CA ALA A 157 -9.80 12.99 2.59
C ALA A 157 -9.06 14.22 2.05
N LEU A 158 -7.75 14.12 1.80
CA LEU A 158 -6.96 15.19 1.20
C LEU A 158 -7.46 15.53 -0.21
N ALA A 159 -7.70 14.51 -1.04
CA ALA A 159 -8.24 14.69 -2.39
C ALA A 159 -9.56 15.47 -2.39
N ALA A 160 -10.39 15.29 -1.35
CA ALA A 160 -11.68 15.95 -1.23
C ALA A 160 -11.61 17.40 -0.73
N VAL A 161 -10.63 17.74 0.13
CA VAL A 161 -10.56 19.06 0.79
C VAL A 161 -9.53 20.02 0.20
N ALA A 162 -8.51 19.50 -0.49
CA ALA A 162 -7.46 20.32 -1.10
C ALA A 162 -8.02 21.18 -2.24
N LYS A 163 -7.56 22.43 -2.32
CA LYS A 163 -7.95 23.41 -3.35
C LYS A 163 -6.92 23.55 -4.46
N GLY A 164 -5.74 22.94 -4.30
CA GLY A 164 -4.67 22.97 -5.28
C GLY A 164 -3.36 22.41 -4.73
N PRO A 165 -2.27 22.50 -5.52
CA PRO A 165 -0.96 21.95 -5.19
C PRO A 165 -0.40 22.39 -3.82
N ASP A 166 -0.58 23.65 -3.44
CA ASP A 166 -0.05 24.21 -2.19
C ASP A 166 -0.59 23.51 -0.93
N ASP A 167 -1.83 23.02 -0.99
CA ASP A 167 -2.44 22.26 0.12
C ASP A 167 -1.78 20.89 0.27
N TYR A 168 -1.48 20.21 -0.85
CA TYR A 168 -0.72 18.96 -0.84
C TYR A 168 0.68 19.18 -0.28
N ILE A 169 1.38 20.20 -0.78
CA ILE A 169 2.72 20.55 -0.29
C ILE A 169 2.69 20.80 1.22
N SER A 170 1.70 21.55 1.72
CA SER A 170 1.59 21.88 3.15
C SER A 170 1.35 20.65 4.02
N VAL A 171 0.48 19.73 3.59
CA VAL A 171 0.19 18.49 4.33
C VAL A 171 1.39 17.55 4.32
N TYR A 172 2.01 17.33 3.16
CA TYR A 172 3.18 16.45 3.06
C TYR A 172 4.40 17.03 3.79
N ASP A 173 4.62 18.35 3.74
CA ASP A 173 5.70 19.01 4.48
C ASP A 173 5.57 18.78 5.99
N ARG A 174 4.36 18.92 6.52
CA ARG A 174 4.06 18.69 7.93
C ARG A 174 4.34 17.25 8.35
N ILE A 175 3.89 16.26 7.58
CA ILE A 175 4.04 14.84 7.94
C ILE A 175 5.49 14.38 7.76
N LEU A 176 6.13 14.69 6.63
CA LEU A 176 7.50 14.26 6.34
C LEU A 176 8.52 14.88 7.30
N SER A 177 8.32 16.13 7.72
CA SER A 177 9.19 16.80 8.70
C SER A 177 9.14 16.13 10.08
N GLN A 178 8.00 15.53 10.44
CA GLN A 178 7.80 14.87 11.73
C GLN A 178 8.15 13.39 11.74
N ALA A 179 8.16 12.73 10.58
CA ALA A 179 8.47 11.31 10.46
C ALA A 179 9.81 10.98 11.14
N SER A 180 9.82 9.94 11.96
CA SER A 180 10.97 9.46 12.72
C SER A 180 12.10 8.94 11.82
N GLY A 181 11.74 8.40 10.64
CA GLY A 181 12.65 7.81 9.67
C GLY A 181 12.41 8.30 8.25
N LYS A 182 12.96 7.57 7.27
CA LYS A 182 12.62 7.79 5.86
C LYS A 182 11.29 7.15 5.52
N VAL A 183 10.56 7.79 4.61
CA VAL A 183 9.19 7.45 4.19
C VAL A 183 9.20 7.10 2.72
N ILE A 184 8.44 6.09 2.32
CA ILE A 184 8.17 5.79 0.92
C ILE A 184 6.87 6.49 0.54
N LEU A 185 6.87 7.32 -0.49
CA LEU A 185 5.65 7.95 -1.00
C LEU A 185 4.88 6.95 -1.87
N HIS A 186 3.56 7.08 -1.92
CA HIS A 186 2.72 6.27 -2.81
C HIS A 186 1.78 7.15 -3.62
N TRP A 187 2.00 7.21 -4.93
CA TRP A 187 1.08 7.82 -5.88
C TRP A 187 0.19 6.72 -6.48
N LEU A 188 -1.04 6.61 -5.96
CA LEU A 188 -2.05 5.70 -6.48
C LEU A 188 -2.93 6.44 -7.49
N GLY A 189 -3.04 5.89 -8.71
CA GLY A 189 -3.91 6.46 -9.74
C GLY A 189 -5.40 6.15 -9.52
N ASP A 190 -6.26 6.94 -10.17
CA ASP A 190 -7.71 6.84 -10.12
C ASP A 190 -8.34 5.58 -10.76
N MET A 191 -7.60 4.85 -11.61
CA MET A 191 -7.94 3.50 -12.09
C MET A 191 -8.03 2.46 -10.96
N PHE A 192 -7.32 2.68 -9.85
CA PHE A 192 -7.36 1.83 -8.67
C PHE A 192 -8.35 2.38 -7.64
N ASP A 193 -8.39 3.70 -7.49
CA ASP A 193 -9.28 4.37 -6.56
C ASP A 193 -9.84 5.67 -7.15
N PRO A 194 -11.07 5.66 -7.67
CA PRO A 194 -11.68 6.83 -8.31
C PRO A 194 -11.78 8.06 -7.40
N ALA A 195 -11.75 7.89 -6.08
CA ALA A 195 -11.78 9.00 -5.12
C ALA A 195 -10.45 9.77 -5.04
N LEU A 196 -9.39 9.28 -5.68
CA LEU A 196 -8.09 9.94 -5.78
C LEU A 196 -7.91 10.71 -7.09
N LYS A 197 -8.95 10.88 -7.89
CA LYS A 197 -8.85 11.63 -9.15
C LYS A 197 -8.36 13.06 -8.91
N GLY A 198 -7.32 13.46 -9.65
CA GLY A 198 -6.70 14.78 -9.50
C GLY A 198 -5.76 14.91 -8.30
N TYR A 199 -5.30 13.78 -7.75
CA TYR A 199 -4.30 13.76 -6.68
C TYR A 199 -3.08 14.62 -7.06
N TRP A 200 -2.51 15.32 -6.08
CA TRP A 200 -1.51 16.39 -6.23
C TRP A 200 -2.04 17.73 -6.75
N GLY A 201 -3.37 17.88 -6.87
CA GLY A 201 -3.99 19.19 -7.11
C GLY A 201 -4.17 19.55 -8.57
N SER A 202 -3.96 18.60 -9.50
CA SER A 202 -4.21 18.79 -10.92
C SER A 202 -4.70 17.51 -11.59
N HIS A 203 -5.50 17.65 -12.64
CA HIS A 203 -5.84 16.55 -13.56
C HIS A 203 -4.80 16.39 -14.68
N ASP A 204 -3.95 17.38 -14.86
CA ASP A 204 -2.81 17.35 -15.78
C ASP A 204 -1.63 16.63 -15.11
N PHE A 205 -1.03 15.67 -15.82
CA PHE A 205 0.02 14.83 -15.26
C PHE A 205 1.28 15.63 -14.96
N ASP A 206 1.73 16.49 -15.88
CA ASP A 206 2.98 17.23 -15.72
C ASP A 206 2.89 18.19 -14.54
N THR A 207 1.75 18.87 -14.37
CA THR A 207 1.49 19.74 -13.21
C THR A 207 1.45 18.95 -11.89
N ALA A 208 0.86 17.76 -11.88
CA ALA A 208 0.84 16.88 -10.70
C ALA A 208 2.26 16.35 -10.40
N LEU A 209 3.04 16.04 -11.43
CA LEU A 209 4.43 15.62 -11.34
C LEU A 209 5.29 16.71 -10.71
N ASP A 210 5.18 17.96 -11.16
CA ASP A 210 5.89 19.10 -10.59
C ASP A 210 5.63 19.23 -9.08
N THR A 211 4.38 19.01 -8.66
CA THR A 211 3.99 19.10 -7.25
C THR A 211 4.66 18.00 -6.41
N VAL A 212 4.63 16.75 -6.86
CA VAL A 212 5.25 15.64 -6.12
C VAL A 212 6.78 15.72 -6.15
N VAL A 213 7.38 16.17 -7.25
CA VAL A 213 8.83 16.41 -7.34
C VAL A 213 9.25 17.49 -6.36
N ALA A 214 8.52 18.62 -6.29
CA ALA A 214 8.82 19.68 -5.33
C ALA A 214 8.78 19.21 -3.87
N ILE A 215 7.83 18.32 -3.53
CA ILE A 215 7.76 17.67 -2.21
C ILE A 215 8.99 16.78 -1.97
N ILE A 216 9.36 15.95 -2.94
CA ILE A 216 10.51 15.04 -2.84
C ILE A 216 11.81 15.83 -2.67
N GLU A 217 12.02 16.88 -3.47
CA GLU A 217 13.22 17.71 -3.40
C GLU A 217 13.35 18.42 -2.05
N ARG A 218 12.26 19.00 -1.54
CA ARG A 218 12.24 19.66 -0.23
C ARG A 218 12.54 18.71 0.92
N HIS A 219 12.14 17.44 0.78
CA HIS A 219 12.28 16.41 1.82
C HIS A 219 13.20 15.27 1.39
N ALA A 220 14.24 15.53 0.57
CA ALA A 220 15.12 14.48 0.04
C ALA A 220 15.82 13.65 1.15
N GLY A 221 16.05 14.24 2.32
CA GLY A 221 16.58 13.53 3.50
C GLY A 221 15.58 12.60 4.18
N LYS A 222 14.28 12.80 3.96
CA LYS A 222 13.15 12.07 4.57
C LYS A 222 12.44 11.15 3.59
N VAL A 223 12.58 11.32 2.29
CA VAL A 223 11.99 10.42 1.28
C VAL A 223 12.97 9.31 0.93
N GLU A 224 12.57 8.05 1.09
CA GLU A 224 13.34 6.87 0.64
C GLU A 224 13.12 6.60 -0.85
N GLY A 225 11.92 6.88 -1.34
CA GLY A 225 11.52 6.71 -2.73
C GLY A 225 10.03 6.91 -2.91
N ILE A 226 9.55 6.69 -4.12
CA ILE A 226 8.12 6.78 -4.48
C ILE A 226 7.69 5.52 -5.24
N LYS A 227 6.52 4.98 -4.90
CA LYS A 227 5.80 3.99 -5.68
C LYS A 227 4.78 4.72 -6.56
N ILE A 228 4.93 4.62 -7.88
CA ILE A 228 4.01 5.20 -8.86
C ILE A 228 3.11 4.07 -9.39
N SER A 229 1.79 4.18 -9.19
CA SER A 229 0.80 3.20 -9.62
C SER A 229 -0.16 3.83 -10.63
N LEU A 230 0.37 4.22 -11.79
CA LEU A 230 -0.38 4.91 -12.86
C LEU A 230 -0.62 4.05 -14.11
N LEU A 231 -0.09 2.82 -14.14
CA LEU A 231 -0.19 1.88 -15.26
C LEU A 231 0.31 2.46 -16.60
N ASP A 232 1.25 3.39 -16.54
CA ASP A 232 1.81 4.08 -17.69
C ASP A 232 3.34 4.14 -17.55
N ALA A 233 4.03 3.32 -18.34
CA ALA A 233 5.48 3.22 -18.29
C ALA A 233 6.18 4.50 -18.77
N GLY A 234 5.53 5.31 -19.62
CA GLY A 234 6.11 6.57 -20.10
C GLY A 234 6.24 7.59 -18.98
N LYS A 235 5.24 7.63 -18.09
CA LYS A 235 5.19 8.52 -16.92
C LYS A 235 6.20 8.17 -15.83
N GLU A 236 6.69 6.94 -15.78
CA GLU A 236 7.70 6.50 -14.80
C GLU A 236 9.13 6.83 -15.25
N VAL A 237 9.38 6.94 -16.56
CA VAL A 237 10.71 7.15 -17.15
C VAL A 237 11.03 8.64 -17.37
N ALA A 238 10.01 9.45 -17.62
CA ALA A 238 10.13 10.89 -17.88
C ALA A 238 10.72 11.66 -16.70
#